data_AF-A0A315XNU9-F1
#
_entry.id   AF-A0A315XNU9-F1
#
_cell.length_a   1.000
_cell.length_b   1.000
_cell.length_c   1.000
_cell.angle_alpha   90.00
_cell.angle_beta   90.00
_cell.angle_gamma   90.00
#
_symmetry.space_group_name_H-M   'P 1'
#
loop_
_entity.id
_entity.type
_entity.pdbx_description
1 polymer ?
#
loop_
_entity_poly.entity_id
_entity_poly.type
_entity_poly.pdbx_seq_one_letter_code
_entity_poly.pdbx_strand_id
1 'polypeptide(L)'
;MFILIGISADFDPVHKGHEKLIEEACKLADSEGKKVVVYLNKGFSANHAPFFVDFDARREMALALGADEVRSFEGLHHRLVLSYSVPIRLKQMIDDGVTDYITSASISLDEIKAKAQKFIDEGNFVGMPKSYTNRNEIRWYAINEFLGSKLNYHVVKEFNKDKYSGRLIRQSIIDNGMVIADEVRKLLPESTVEILQREIDAGRTPGERNWQDIYKRMNTYSRGNLEKIAYLNGNTINEIIKRRVYRDPESIWAVFRRSDYGPVMTRLAISAIEMEVSKKEVMDLMKSYEAEGVIPDNQKVQRVIDRAWYVACEGEKGISARDANNRFRSENIEVEKPPMTIEAGLNLTRFETKITKEGLDTDLYVDKNGKISVQFKSEGKKIKTNLRLPARDVTYLRYIMDSHFIPVSGSIKKAKKGFKVKVVIG
;
A
#
# COMPACT_ATOMS: atom_id res chain seq x y z
N MET A 1 12.68 18.08 -27.04
CA MET A 1 12.13 17.11 -26.07
C MET A 1 10.99 16.39 -26.79
N PHE A 2 11.04 15.06 -26.91
CA PHE A 2 9.93 14.33 -27.55
C PHE A 2 8.70 14.44 -26.65
N ILE A 3 7.55 14.70 -27.25
CA ILE A 3 6.29 14.78 -26.55
C ILE A 3 5.73 13.35 -26.42
N LEU A 4 5.34 12.92 -25.22
CA LEU A 4 4.99 11.52 -24.95
C LEU A 4 3.51 11.35 -24.61
N ILE A 5 2.93 10.27 -25.11
CA ILE A 5 1.61 9.74 -24.71
C ILE A 5 1.85 8.58 -23.75
N GLY A 6 1.36 8.73 -22.52
CA GLY A 6 1.54 7.76 -21.44
C GLY A 6 0.34 6.82 -21.29
N ILE A 7 0.62 5.54 -21.14
CA ILE A 7 -0.32 4.51 -20.64
C ILE A 7 0.23 4.00 -19.30
N SER A 8 -0.58 3.92 -18.25
CA SER A 8 -0.19 3.23 -17.02
C SER A 8 -1.02 1.97 -16.83
N ALA A 9 -0.37 0.81 -16.75
CA ALA A 9 -1.05 -0.47 -16.60
C ALA A 9 -0.24 -1.54 -15.85
N ASP A 10 -0.93 -2.62 -15.45
CA ASP A 10 -0.27 -3.85 -14.98
C ASP A 10 0.05 -4.81 -16.13
N PHE A 11 -0.80 -4.83 -17.18
CA PHE A 11 -0.70 -5.72 -18.36
C PHE A 11 -0.39 -7.19 -18.01
N ASP A 12 -1.29 -7.78 -17.23
CA ASP A 12 -1.05 -9.08 -16.57
C ASP A 12 -2.10 -10.15 -16.96
N PRO A 13 -2.06 -10.73 -18.16
CA PRO A 13 -1.22 -10.37 -19.31
C PRO A 13 -1.87 -9.29 -20.19
N VAL A 14 -1.20 -8.93 -21.29
CA VAL A 14 -1.77 -8.09 -22.35
C VAL A 14 -2.88 -8.84 -23.10
N HIS A 15 -4.13 -8.36 -23.02
CA HIS A 15 -5.27 -8.95 -23.72
C HIS A 15 -5.79 -7.99 -24.80
N LYS A 16 -6.75 -8.41 -25.63
CA LYS A 16 -7.27 -7.58 -26.75
C LYS A 16 -7.86 -6.22 -26.34
N GLY A 17 -8.30 -6.11 -25.08
CA GLY A 17 -8.67 -4.80 -24.52
C GLY A 17 -7.50 -3.81 -24.36
N HIS A 18 -6.30 -4.32 -24.06
CA HIS A 18 -5.08 -3.54 -23.97
C HIS A 18 -4.49 -3.27 -25.36
N GLU A 19 -4.59 -4.24 -26.28
CA GLU A 19 -4.22 -4.06 -27.69
C GLU A 19 -4.94 -2.86 -28.30
N LYS A 20 -6.28 -2.81 -28.22
CA LYS A 20 -7.04 -1.65 -28.67
C LYS A 20 -6.58 -0.33 -28.02
N LEU A 21 -6.26 -0.34 -26.72
CA LEU A 21 -5.78 0.86 -26.03
C LEU A 21 -4.43 1.33 -26.60
N ILE A 22 -3.50 0.40 -26.85
CA ILE A 22 -2.20 0.71 -27.45
C ILE A 22 -2.38 1.18 -28.89
N GLU A 23 -3.19 0.51 -29.70
CA GLU A 23 -3.48 0.91 -31.09
C GLU A 23 -4.04 2.33 -31.19
N GLU A 24 -5.00 2.70 -30.33
CA GLU A 24 -5.54 4.05 -30.31
C GLU A 24 -4.50 5.09 -29.83
N ALA A 25 -3.61 4.70 -28.91
CA ALA A 25 -2.49 5.54 -28.51
C ALA A 25 -1.50 5.76 -29.66
N CYS A 26 -1.19 4.71 -30.44
CA CYS A 26 -0.31 4.80 -31.60
C CYS A 26 -0.91 5.69 -32.68
N LYS A 27 -2.20 5.55 -33.00
CA LYS A 27 -2.89 6.44 -33.96
C LYS A 27 -2.81 7.91 -33.54
N LEU A 28 -3.04 8.18 -32.25
CA LEU A 28 -2.94 9.52 -31.70
C LEU A 28 -1.49 10.03 -31.79
N ALA A 29 -0.53 9.19 -31.42
CA ALA A 29 0.90 9.52 -31.49
C ALA A 29 1.35 9.85 -32.91
N ASP A 30 0.98 9.04 -33.91
CA ASP A 30 1.30 9.27 -35.31
C ASP A 30 0.70 10.58 -35.82
N SER A 31 -0.55 10.88 -35.45
CA SER A 31 -1.22 12.11 -35.87
C SER A 31 -0.60 13.39 -35.29
N GLU A 32 0.06 13.28 -34.14
CA GLU A 32 0.61 14.42 -33.39
C GLU A 32 2.15 14.43 -33.34
N GLY A 33 2.82 13.46 -34.00
CA GLY A 33 4.28 13.32 -33.98
C GLY A 33 4.85 13.01 -32.59
N LYS A 34 4.12 12.23 -31.80
CA LYS A 34 4.46 11.84 -30.42
C LYS A 34 4.96 10.40 -30.35
N LYS A 35 5.40 9.96 -29.17
CA LYS A 35 5.73 8.56 -28.87
C LYS A 35 4.81 7.97 -27.81
N VAL A 36 4.49 6.70 -27.92
CA VAL A 36 3.71 5.94 -26.94
C VAL A 36 4.65 5.28 -25.93
N VAL A 37 4.50 5.66 -24.66
CA VAL A 37 5.24 5.06 -23.55
C VAL A 37 4.28 4.33 -22.62
N VAL A 38 4.52 3.04 -22.42
CA VAL A 38 3.76 2.21 -21.47
C VAL A 38 4.53 2.12 -20.16
N TYR A 39 3.90 2.52 -19.07
CA TYR A 39 4.43 2.39 -17.73
C TYR A 39 3.84 1.16 -17.05
N LEU A 40 4.69 0.19 -16.75
CA LEU A 40 4.33 -1.06 -16.09
C LEU A 40 4.88 -1.13 -14.67
N ASN A 41 4.06 -1.64 -13.76
CA ASN A 41 4.54 -1.98 -12.42
C ASN A 41 5.51 -3.19 -12.49
N LYS A 42 6.60 -3.15 -11.72
CA LYS A 42 7.59 -4.24 -11.61
C LYS A 42 7.57 -4.86 -10.20
N GLY A 43 7.74 -6.18 -10.14
CA GLY A 43 7.70 -6.96 -8.90
C GLY A 43 6.27 -7.25 -8.43
N PHE A 44 5.52 -6.22 -8.02
CA PHE A 44 4.16 -6.37 -7.51
C PHE A 44 3.15 -5.53 -8.30
N SER A 45 1.98 -6.12 -8.56
CA SER A 45 0.83 -5.46 -9.20
C SER A 45 0.22 -4.37 -8.33
N ALA A 46 -0.66 -3.55 -8.91
CA ALA A 46 -1.50 -2.59 -8.17
C ALA A 46 -2.38 -3.25 -7.09
N ASN A 47 -2.58 -4.58 -7.19
CA ASN A 47 -3.28 -5.41 -6.22
C ASN A 47 -2.35 -6.09 -5.19
N HIS A 48 -1.07 -5.72 -5.18
CA HIS A 48 -0.04 -6.18 -4.24
C HIS A 48 0.27 -7.67 -4.32
N ALA A 49 0.06 -8.29 -5.49
CA ALA A 49 0.42 -9.68 -5.77
C ALA A 49 1.55 -9.74 -6.82
N PRO A 50 2.36 -10.81 -6.81
CA PRO A 50 3.21 -11.15 -7.95
C PRO A 50 2.41 -11.17 -9.25
N PHE A 51 3.06 -10.84 -10.35
CA PHE A 51 2.48 -10.94 -11.68
C PHE A 51 2.42 -12.39 -12.15
N PHE A 52 1.60 -12.67 -13.15
CA PHE A 52 1.56 -13.97 -13.81
C PHE A 52 2.90 -14.27 -14.49
N VAL A 53 3.36 -13.32 -15.29
CA VAL A 53 4.67 -13.33 -15.94
C VAL A 53 5.44 -12.09 -15.50
N ASP A 54 6.77 -12.14 -15.60
CA ASP A 54 7.63 -11.07 -15.11
C ASP A 54 7.47 -9.75 -15.88
N PHE A 55 8.30 -8.75 -15.53
CA PHE A 55 8.27 -7.46 -16.21
C PHE A 55 8.74 -7.54 -17.67
N ASP A 56 9.74 -8.36 -17.96
CA ASP A 56 10.35 -8.41 -19.28
C ASP A 56 9.41 -9.03 -20.30
N ALA A 57 8.69 -10.11 -19.93
CA ALA A 57 7.66 -10.71 -20.76
C ALA A 57 6.49 -9.73 -21.03
N ARG A 58 5.99 -9.02 -20.00
CA ARG A 58 4.91 -8.03 -20.19
C ARG A 58 5.37 -6.82 -21.01
N ARG A 59 6.63 -6.41 -20.84
CA ARG A 59 7.27 -5.38 -21.67
C ARG A 59 7.31 -5.81 -23.13
N GLU A 60 7.75 -7.04 -23.41
CA GLU A 60 7.79 -7.58 -24.77
C GLU A 60 6.40 -7.62 -25.40
N MET A 61 5.37 -8.03 -24.66
CA MET A 61 3.99 -8.01 -25.14
C MET A 61 3.52 -6.60 -25.53
N ALA A 62 3.86 -5.58 -24.73
CA ALA A 62 3.47 -4.20 -25.04
C ALA A 62 4.22 -3.65 -26.28
N LEU A 63 5.52 -3.93 -26.39
CA LEU A 63 6.34 -3.52 -27.54
C LEU A 63 5.87 -4.21 -28.83
N ALA A 64 5.49 -5.48 -28.76
CA ALA A 64 4.97 -6.24 -29.90
C ALA A 64 3.66 -5.67 -30.47
N LEU A 65 2.95 -4.82 -29.70
CA LEU A 65 1.72 -4.15 -30.13
C LEU A 65 1.93 -2.69 -30.56
N GLY A 66 3.19 -2.25 -30.68
CA GLY A 66 3.52 -0.94 -31.24
C GLY A 66 3.81 0.16 -30.22
N ALA A 67 3.90 -0.14 -28.93
CA ALA A 67 4.46 0.83 -27.98
C ALA A 67 5.92 1.16 -28.33
N ASP A 68 6.30 2.43 -28.35
CA ASP A 68 7.68 2.86 -28.64
C ASP A 68 8.63 2.53 -27.48
N GLU A 69 8.14 2.64 -26.25
CA GLU A 69 8.93 2.43 -25.05
C GLU A 69 8.09 1.84 -23.92
N VAL A 70 8.74 1.04 -23.07
CA VAL A 70 8.14 0.54 -21.82
C VAL A 70 9.04 0.93 -20.65
N ARG A 71 8.47 1.61 -19.66
CA ARG A 71 9.14 2.03 -18.42
C ARG A 71 8.55 1.34 -17.20
N SER A 72 9.33 1.24 -16.14
CA SER A 72 8.91 0.58 -14.91
C SER A 72 8.57 1.55 -13.78
N PHE A 73 7.51 1.24 -13.04
CA PHE A 73 7.33 1.67 -11.66
C PHE A 73 7.89 0.60 -10.74
N GLU A 74 8.94 0.92 -10.00
CA GLU A 74 9.61 -0.01 -9.10
C GLU A 74 9.38 0.34 -7.64
N GLY A 75 9.30 -0.68 -6.79
CA GLY A 75 9.38 -0.49 -5.35
C GLY A 75 8.13 0.06 -4.65
N LEU A 76 7.06 0.42 -5.36
CA LEU A 76 5.89 1.06 -4.75
C LEU A 76 4.89 0.05 -4.16
N HIS A 77 4.59 -1.04 -4.85
CA HIS A 77 3.39 -1.84 -4.56
C HIS A 77 3.53 -2.91 -3.48
N HIS A 78 4.69 -3.10 -2.87
CA HIS A 78 4.80 -3.76 -1.57
C HIS A 78 4.95 -2.76 -0.41
N ARG A 79 5.00 -1.46 -0.71
CA ARG A 79 5.21 -0.38 0.27
C ARG A 79 4.02 0.55 0.43
N LEU A 80 3.22 0.77 -0.60
CA LEU A 80 2.21 1.82 -0.67
C LEU A 80 0.89 1.29 -1.24
N VAL A 81 -0.22 1.74 -0.64
CA VAL A 81 -1.55 1.64 -1.24
C VAL A 81 -1.70 2.61 -2.41
N LEU A 82 -2.68 2.35 -3.28
CA LEU A 82 -2.91 3.17 -4.50
C LEU A 82 -3.12 4.66 -4.25
N SER A 83 -3.67 5.06 -3.10
CA SER A 83 -3.84 6.48 -2.77
C SER A 83 -2.51 7.22 -2.61
N TYR A 84 -1.42 6.51 -2.30
CA TYR A 84 -0.07 7.08 -2.20
C TYR A 84 0.79 6.76 -3.42
N SER A 85 0.59 5.61 -4.06
CA SER A 85 1.39 5.25 -5.23
C SER A 85 0.95 5.95 -6.52
N VAL A 86 -0.32 6.36 -6.66
CA VAL A 86 -0.78 7.06 -7.89
C VAL A 86 -0.13 8.44 -8.05
N PRO A 87 -0.07 9.33 -7.03
CA PRO A 87 0.61 10.61 -7.18
C PRO A 87 2.08 10.47 -7.58
N ILE A 88 2.80 9.51 -6.99
CA ILE A 88 4.21 9.24 -7.30
C ILE A 88 4.37 8.81 -8.77
N ARG A 89 3.53 7.88 -9.23
CA ARG A 89 3.56 7.38 -10.61
C ARG A 89 3.23 8.47 -11.62
N LEU A 90 2.23 9.30 -11.33
CA LEU A 90 1.89 10.46 -12.15
C LEU A 90 3.03 11.47 -12.22
N LYS A 91 3.65 11.79 -11.08
CA LYS A 91 4.82 12.68 -11.04
C LYS A 91 5.96 12.15 -11.91
N GLN A 92 6.29 10.86 -11.79
CA GLN A 92 7.32 10.23 -12.62
C GLN A 92 6.98 10.34 -14.12
N MET A 93 5.73 10.09 -14.51
CA MET A 93 5.31 10.26 -15.91
C MET A 93 5.45 11.71 -16.39
N ILE A 94 5.09 12.68 -15.55
CA ILE A 94 5.22 14.12 -15.87
C ILE A 94 6.69 14.51 -16.02
N ASP A 95 7.55 14.08 -15.10
CA ASP A 95 9.00 14.35 -15.13
C ASP A 95 9.68 13.72 -16.35
N ASP A 96 9.17 12.57 -16.78
CA ASP A 96 9.58 11.86 -17.97
C ASP A 96 9.17 12.57 -19.28
N GLY A 97 8.36 13.62 -19.21
CA GLY A 97 7.91 14.42 -20.36
C GLY A 97 6.58 13.98 -20.97
N VAL A 98 5.77 13.20 -20.26
CA VAL A 98 4.41 12.86 -20.69
C VAL A 98 3.53 14.09 -20.68
N THR A 99 2.83 14.32 -21.80
CA THR A 99 1.88 15.43 -21.95
C THR A 99 0.45 14.95 -22.15
N ASP A 100 0.28 13.70 -22.59
CA ASP A 100 -1.02 13.10 -22.87
C ASP A 100 -1.12 11.79 -22.11
N TYR A 101 -2.27 11.54 -21.50
CA TYR A 101 -2.55 10.30 -20.80
C TYR A 101 -3.75 9.62 -21.44
N ILE A 102 -3.56 8.39 -21.91
CA ILE A 102 -4.64 7.61 -22.53
C ILE A 102 -4.99 6.41 -21.67
N THR A 103 -6.30 6.21 -21.45
CA THR A 103 -6.82 5.12 -20.62
C THR A 103 -8.10 4.53 -21.21
N SER A 104 -8.45 3.32 -20.79
CA SER A 104 -9.75 2.73 -21.09
C SER A 104 -10.74 2.95 -19.94
N ALA A 105 -11.97 3.37 -20.26
CA ALA A 105 -13.06 3.49 -19.29
C ALA A 105 -14.44 3.18 -19.91
N SER A 106 -15.44 2.82 -19.09
CA SER A 106 -16.83 2.67 -19.55
C SER A 106 -17.62 3.97 -19.50
N ILE A 107 -17.13 4.95 -18.74
CA ILE A 107 -17.72 6.29 -18.62
C ILE A 107 -16.93 7.31 -19.44
N SER A 108 -17.56 8.42 -19.81
CA SER A 108 -16.92 9.48 -20.59
C SER A 108 -15.89 10.25 -19.76
N LEU A 109 -15.01 11.00 -20.45
CA LEU A 109 -14.07 11.90 -19.78
C LEU A 109 -14.80 12.97 -18.95
N ASP A 110 -15.92 13.52 -19.44
CA ASP A 110 -16.70 14.51 -18.71
C ASP A 110 -17.31 13.93 -17.42
N GLU A 111 -17.75 12.68 -17.45
CA GLU A 111 -18.23 12.00 -16.25
C GLU A 111 -17.09 11.71 -15.26
N ILE A 112 -15.90 11.37 -15.75
CA ILE A 112 -14.68 11.23 -14.93
C ILE A 112 -14.37 12.56 -14.23
N LYS A 113 -14.35 13.68 -14.99
CA LYS A 113 -14.12 15.03 -14.47
C LYS A 113 -15.13 15.41 -13.39
N ALA A 114 -16.41 15.24 -13.68
CA ALA A 114 -17.50 15.55 -12.75
C ALA A 114 -17.38 14.76 -11.44
N LYS A 115 -17.05 13.46 -11.51
CA LYS A 115 -16.85 12.63 -10.31
C LYS A 115 -15.53 12.92 -9.58
N ALA A 116 -14.51 13.38 -10.29
CA ALA A 116 -13.22 13.74 -9.72
C ALA A 116 -13.29 15.05 -8.92
N GLN A 117 -14.13 16.00 -9.34
CA GLN A 117 -14.20 17.36 -8.78
C GLN A 117 -14.29 17.38 -7.25
N LYS A 118 -15.16 16.56 -6.67
CA LYS A 118 -15.29 16.45 -5.21
C LYS A 118 -13.96 16.16 -4.51
N PHE A 119 -13.15 15.25 -5.05
CA PHE A 119 -11.88 14.86 -4.44
C PHE A 119 -10.78 15.91 -4.64
N ILE A 120 -10.87 16.66 -5.74
CA ILE A 120 -10.00 17.81 -6.01
C ILE A 120 -10.29 18.89 -4.97
N ASP A 121 -11.56 19.25 -4.79
CA ASP A 121 -12.00 20.28 -3.84
C ASP A 121 -11.64 19.91 -2.39
N GLU A 122 -11.82 18.63 -2.01
CA GLU A 122 -11.48 18.13 -0.67
C GLU A 122 -9.97 17.90 -0.47
N GLY A 123 -9.18 17.85 -1.54
CA GLY A 123 -7.76 17.49 -1.50
C GLY A 123 -7.48 16.10 -0.88
N ASN A 124 -8.46 15.19 -0.92
CA ASN A 124 -8.39 13.89 -0.27
C ASN A 124 -8.76 12.76 -1.23
N PHE A 125 -7.79 11.95 -1.62
CA PHE A 125 -7.97 10.87 -2.60
C PHE A 125 -8.02 9.49 -1.94
N VAL A 126 -8.07 9.46 -0.60
CA VAL A 126 -8.24 8.24 0.21
C VAL A 126 -9.73 7.94 0.38
N GLY A 127 -10.09 6.65 0.29
CA GLY A 127 -11.44 6.21 0.66
C GLY A 127 -12.53 6.50 -0.38
N MET A 128 -12.17 6.80 -1.63
CA MET A 128 -13.12 6.89 -2.74
C MET A 128 -14.08 5.68 -2.76
N PRO A 129 -15.40 5.84 -2.93
CA PRO A 129 -16.36 4.74 -2.76
C PRO A 129 -16.11 3.56 -3.71
N LYS A 130 -16.36 2.33 -3.26
CA LYS A 130 -16.24 1.12 -4.10
C LYS A 130 -17.31 1.05 -5.19
N SER A 131 -18.44 1.73 -5.00
CA SER A 131 -19.54 1.80 -5.96
C SER A 131 -19.24 2.68 -7.16
N TYR A 132 -18.15 3.46 -7.15
CA TYR A 132 -17.81 4.33 -8.29
C TYR A 132 -17.24 3.48 -9.43
N THR A 133 -17.97 3.45 -10.55
CA THR A 133 -17.46 2.93 -11.82
C THR A 133 -16.17 3.65 -12.21
N ASN A 134 -15.17 2.92 -12.71
CA ASN A 134 -13.86 3.48 -13.11
C ASN A 134 -13.19 4.33 -12.01
N ARG A 135 -13.31 3.90 -10.75
CA ARG A 135 -12.69 4.52 -9.56
C ARG A 135 -11.20 4.85 -9.74
N ASN A 136 -10.47 4.01 -10.47
CA ASN A 136 -9.04 4.26 -10.68
C ASN A 136 -8.85 5.44 -11.62
N GLU A 137 -9.55 5.49 -12.74
CA GLU A 137 -9.46 6.58 -13.71
C GLU A 137 -9.87 7.92 -13.09
N ILE A 138 -10.93 7.92 -12.26
CA ILE A 138 -11.33 9.09 -11.46
C ILE A 138 -10.20 9.54 -10.51
N ARG A 139 -9.54 8.60 -9.83
CA ARG A 139 -8.40 8.93 -8.94
C ARG A 139 -7.23 9.51 -9.71
N TRP A 140 -6.87 8.91 -10.85
CA TRP A 140 -5.77 9.39 -11.70
C TRP A 140 -6.04 10.82 -12.17
N TYR A 141 -7.25 11.10 -12.67
CA TYR A 141 -7.64 12.44 -13.09
C TYR A 141 -7.56 13.45 -11.95
N ALA A 142 -8.17 13.12 -10.79
CA ALA A 142 -8.21 14.01 -9.64
C ALA A 142 -6.82 14.37 -9.10
N ILE A 143 -5.89 13.40 -9.12
CA ILE A 143 -4.50 13.63 -8.68
C ILE A 143 -3.71 14.43 -9.70
N ASN A 144 -3.94 14.24 -11.01
CA ASN A 144 -3.32 15.08 -12.03
C ASN A 144 -3.66 16.57 -11.82
N GLU A 145 -4.94 16.87 -11.58
CA GLU A 145 -5.40 18.23 -11.26
C GLU A 145 -4.74 18.76 -9.98
N PHE A 146 -4.65 17.94 -8.93
CA PHE A 146 -3.97 18.31 -7.69
C PHE A 146 -2.49 18.65 -7.89
N LEU A 147 -1.76 17.88 -8.72
CA LEU A 147 -0.35 18.14 -9.02
C LEU A 147 -0.14 19.40 -9.86
N GLY A 148 -1.21 20.09 -10.28
CA GLY A 148 -1.15 21.26 -11.15
C GLY A 148 -0.74 20.92 -12.60
N SER A 149 -0.64 19.64 -12.93
CA SER A 149 -0.32 19.18 -14.27
C SER A 149 -1.57 19.17 -15.14
N LYS A 150 -1.40 19.53 -16.41
CA LYS A 150 -2.48 19.48 -17.41
C LYS A 150 -2.17 18.39 -18.42
N LEU A 151 -1.94 17.16 -17.96
CA LEU A 151 -1.95 16.02 -18.87
C LEU A 151 -3.25 16.04 -19.66
N ASN A 152 -3.17 15.96 -20.98
CA ASN A 152 -4.35 15.86 -21.82
C ASN A 152 -4.89 14.42 -21.73
N TYR A 153 -6.06 14.27 -21.11
CA TYR A 153 -6.68 12.95 -20.92
C TYR A 153 -7.44 12.52 -22.17
N HIS A 154 -7.17 11.30 -22.61
CA HIS A 154 -7.86 10.62 -23.69
C HIS A 154 -8.52 9.35 -23.14
N VAL A 155 -9.80 9.14 -23.44
CA VAL A 155 -10.56 7.99 -22.96
C VAL A 155 -11.01 7.14 -24.13
N VAL A 156 -10.50 5.91 -24.17
CA VAL A 156 -10.95 4.88 -25.11
C VAL A 156 -12.07 4.08 -24.45
N LYS A 157 -13.17 3.86 -25.18
CA LYS A 157 -14.28 3.04 -24.66
C LYS A 157 -13.79 1.62 -24.39
N GLU A 158 -13.89 1.20 -23.13
CA GLU A 158 -13.45 -0.12 -22.69
C GLU A 158 -14.26 -1.24 -23.34
N PHE A 159 -13.60 -2.36 -23.62
CA PHE A 159 -14.31 -3.59 -23.95
C PHE A 159 -15.06 -4.12 -22.72
N ASN A 160 -16.01 -5.03 -22.96
CA ASN A 160 -16.74 -5.69 -21.89
C ASN A 160 -15.76 -6.34 -20.89
N LYS A 161 -15.67 -5.76 -19.68
CA LYS A 161 -14.78 -6.19 -18.59
C LYS A 161 -15.04 -7.61 -18.11
N ASP A 162 -16.27 -8.08 -18.22
CA ASP A 162 -16.61 -9.45 -17.83
C ASP A 162 -16.03 -10.48 -18.80
N LYS A 163 -15.80 -10.07 -20.05
CA LYS A 163 -15.17 -10.90 -21.09
C LYS A 163 -13.65 -10.73 -21.12
N TYR A 164 -13.15 -9.51 -21.01
CA TYR A 164 -11.72 -9.18 -21.10
C TYR A 164 -11.16 -8.81 -19.72
N SER A 165 -10.97 -9.83 -18.89
CA SER A 165 -10.43 -9.70 -17.54
C SER A 165 -9.14 -10.50 -17.40
N GLY A 166 -8.02 -9.81 -17.19
CA GLY A 166 -6.73 -10.46 -16.94
C GLY A 166 -6.78 -11.47 -15.79
N ARG A 167 -7.61 -11.22 -14.75
CA ARG A 167 -7.83 -12.18 -13.67
C ARG A 167 -8.47 -13.48 -14.16
N LEU A 168 -9.53 -13.39 -14.98
CA LEU A 168 -10.24 -14.56 -15.48
C LEU A 168 -9.40 -15.35 -16.48
N ILE A 169 -8.64 -14.64 -17.34
CA ILE A 169 -7.69 -15.24 -18.28
C ILE A 169 -6.64 -16.06 -17.51
N ARG A 170 -5.96 -15.46 -16.52
CA ARG A 170 -4.97 -16.18 -15.71
C ARG A 170 -5.56 -17.37 -14.97
N GLN A 171 -6.74 -17.19 -14.37
CA GLN A 171 -7.41 -18.28 -13.65
C GLN A 171 -7.71 -19.44 -14.59
N SER A 172 -8.22 -19.16 -15.80
CA SER A 172 -8.50 -20.19 -16.80
C SER A 172 -7.24 -20.93 -17.24
N ILE A 173 -6.11 -20.25 -17.43
CA ILE A 173 -4.82 -20.91 -17.76
C ILE A 173 -4.37 -21.81 -16.60
N ILE A 174 -4.45 -21.34 -15.36
CA ILE A 174 -4.07 -22.10 -14.16
C ILE A 174 -4.95 -23.34 -14.00
N ASP A 175 -6.27 -23.19 -14.11
CA ASP A 175 -7.25 -24.27 -13.92
C ASP A 175 -7.13 -25.34 -15.01
N ASN A 176 -6.65 -24.97 -16.20
CA ASN A 176 -6.35 -25.87 -17.31
C ASN A 176 -4.91 -26.41 -17.29
N GLY A 177 -4.25 -26.42 -16.12
CA GLY A 177 -2.91 -27.02 -15.98
C GLY A 177 -1.82 -26.28 -16.75
N MET A 178 -1.89 -24.95 -16.76
CA MET A 178 -1.01 -24.06 -17.52
C MET A 178 -1.16 -24.15 -19.05
N VAL A 179 -2.29 -24.65 -19.55
CA VAL A 179 -2.58 -24.68 -21.00
C VAL A 179 -3.38 -23.44 -21.41
N ILE A 180 -2.93 -22.74 -22.45
CA ILE A 180 -3.69 -21.65 -23.08
C ILE A 180 -4.70 -22.24 -24.06
N ALA A 181 -5.90 -22.51 -23.57
CA ALA A 181 -7.01 -23.05 -24.35
C ALA A 181 -7.54 -22.07 -25.42
N ASP A 182 -8.22 -22.57 -26.44
CA ASP A 182 -8.65 -21.81 -27.63
C ASP A 182 -9.55 -20.62 -27.29
N GLU A 183 -10.42 -20.77 -26.28
CA GLU A 183 -11.25 -19.68 -25.78
C GLU A 183 -10.44 -18.55 -25.16
N VAL A 184 -9.34 -18.87 -24.49
CA VAL A 184 -8.40 -17.87 -23.93
C VAL A 184 -7.59 -17.23 -25.05
N ARG A 185 -7.12 -18.01 -26.03
CA ARG A 185 -6.41 -17.49 -27.22
C ARG A 185 -7.22 -16.42 -27.94
N LYS A 186 -8.54 -16.60 -28.05
CA LYS A 186 -9.45 -15.60 -28.66
C LYS A 186 -9.48 -14.25 -27.93
N LEU A 187 -9.10 -14.20 -26.66
CA LEU A 187 -9.08 -12.99 -25.82
C LEU A 187 -7.72 -12.28 -25.81
N LEU A 188 -6.69 -12.91 -26.40
CA LEU A 188 -5.31 -12.43 -26.39
C LEU A 188 -4.85 -12.08 -27.82
N PRO A 189 -3.97 -11.09 -27.98
CA PRO A 189 -3.19 -10.91 -29.21
C PRO A 189 -2.31 -12.14 -29.48
N GLU A 190 -2.02 -12.40 -30.75
CA GLU A 190 -1.20 -13.55 -31.17
C GLU A 190 0.20 -13.49 -30.54
N SER A 191 0.85 -12.32 -30.58
CA SER A 191 2.15 -12.08 -29.92
C SER A 191 2.11 -12.36 -28.42
N THR A 192 1.04 -11.97 -27.71
CA THR A 192 0.88 -12.31 -26.30
C THR A 192 0.75 -13.82 -26.08
N VAL A 193 0.03 -14.53 -26.95
CA VAL A 193 -0.10 -16.00 -26.85
C VAL A 193 1.26 -16.67 -27.01
N GLU A 194 2.05 -16.26 -27.99
CA GLU A 194 3.40 -16.79 -28.22
C GLU A 194 4.32 -16.56 -27.02
N ILE A 195 4.36 -15.31 -26.52
CA ILE A 195 5.19 -14.94 -25.36
C ILE A 195 4.73 -15.73 -24.12
N LEU A 196 3.42 -15.78 -23.84
CA LEU A 196 2.91 -16.54 -22.70
C LEU A 196 3.23 -18.03 -22.80
N GLN A 197 3.08 -18.63 -23.99
CA GLN A 197 3.39 -20.03 -24.20
C GLN A 197 4.87 -20.29 -23.91
N ARG A 198 5.77 -19.42 -24.39
CA ARG A 198 7.20 -19.49 -24.10
C ARG A 198 7.51 -19.39 -22.60
N GLU A 199 6.85 -18.48 -21.88
CA GLU A 199 7.05 -18.32 -20.43
C GLU A 199 6.50 -19.52 -19.62
N ILE A 200 5.41 -20.13 -20.10
CA ILE A 200 4.81 -21.34 -19.53
C ILE A 200 5.73 -22.54 -19.77
N ASP A 201 6.17 -22.77 -21.01
CA ASP A 201 7.01 -23.91 -21.39
C ASP A 201 8.36 -23.88 -20.66
N ALA A 202 8.85 -22.68 -20.35
CA ALA A 202 10.07 -22.50 -19.58
C ALA A 202 9.88 -22.55 -18.05
N GLY A 203 8.66 -22.78 -17.56
CA GLY A 203 8.37 -22.90 -16.13
C GLY A 203 8.55 -21.59 -15.34
N ARG A 204 8.44 -20.43 -15.99
CA ARG A 204 8.61 -19.10 -15.37
C ARG A 204 7.28 -18.47 -14.90
N THR A 205 6.19 -19.24 -14.97
CA THR A 205 4.81 -18.80 -14.74
C THR A 205 4.04 -19.86 -13.94
N PRO A 206 3.13 -19.51 -13.03
CA PRO A 206 2.83 -18.15 -12.57
C PRO A 206 3.92 -17.60 -11.63
N GLY A 207 4.04 -16.28 -11.53
CA GLY A 207 4.87 -15.67 -10.49
C GLY A 207 4.40 -16.09 -9.09
N GLU A 208 5.34 -16.58 -8.29
CA GLU A 208 5.07 -17.12 -6.95
C GLU A 208 5.50 -16.17 -5.84
N ARG A 209 4.95 -16.38 -4.64
CA ARG A 209 5.43 -15.73 -3.43
C ARG A 209 6.54 -16.55 -2.78
N ASN A 210 7.45 -15.88 -2.11
CA ASN A 210 8.42 -16.52 -1.22
C ASN A 210 7.74 -16.95 0.09
N TRP A 211 6.99 -18.05 0.03
CA TRP A 211 6.27 -18.59 1.17
C TRP A 211 7.20 -19.03 2.31
N GLN A 212 8.42 -19.46 1.99
CA GLN A 212 9.41 -19.85 3.00
C GLN A 212 9.72 -18.67 3.95
N ASP A 213 10.00 -17.50 3.40
CA ASP A 213 10.31 -16.32 4.20
C ASP A 213 9.06 -15.78 4.91
N ILE A 214 7.89 -15.82 4.27
CA ILE A 214 6.62 -15.45 4.90
C ILE A 214 6.36 -16.34 6.13
N TYR A 215 6.43 -17.67 5.98
CA TYR A 215 6.23 -18.60 7.09
C TYR A 215 7.28 -18.41 8.18
N LYS A 216 8.56 -18.28 7.80
CA LYS A 216 9.64 -18.05 8.75
C LYS A 216 9.36 -16.83 9.62
N ARG A 217 9.05 -15.68 9.03
CA ARG A 217 8.78 -14.44 9.77
C ARG A 217 7.50 -14.56 10.60
N MET A 218 6.41 -15.02 10.01
CA MET A 218 5.13 -15.17 10.71
C MET A 218 5.19 -16.15 11.88
N ASN A 219 6.03 -17.19 11.82
CA ASN A 219 6.19 -18.18 12.88
C ASN A 219 7.20 -17.78 13.97
N THR A 220 8.23 -17.01 13.62
CA THR A 220 9.37 -16.77 14.55
C THR A 220 9.41 -15.37 15.13
N TYR A 221 8.87 -14.35 14.46
CA TYR A 221 9.00 -12.96 14.91
C TYR A 221 8.27 -12.74 16.24
N SER A 222 8.86 -11.91 17.11
CA SER A 222 8.17 -11.48 18.33
C SER A 222 7.07 -10.46 18.02
N ARG A 223 6.17 -10.17 18.98
CA ARG A 223 5.17 -9.09 18.85
C ARG A 223 5.83 -7.77 18.44
N GLY A 224 6.91 -7.39 19.14
CA GLY A 224 7.66 -6.17 18.85
C GLY A 224 8.35 -6.16 17.49
N ASN A 225 8.73 -7.32 16.95
CA ASN A 225 9.30 -7.39 15.59
C ASN A 225 8.20 -7.28 14.53
N LEU A 226 7.05 -7.94 14.73
CA LEU A 226 5.91 -7.82 13.83
C LEU A 226 5.32 -6.39 13.85
N GLU A 227 5.35 -5.70 14.99
CA GLU A 227 4.91 -4.30 15.12
C GLU A 227 5.70 -3.33 14.23
N LYS A 228 6.95 -3.68 13.90
CA LYS A 228 7.81 -2.88 13.01
C LYS A 228 7.47 -3.07 11.53
N ILE A 229 6.83 -4.18 11.17
CA ILE A 229 6.45 -4.45 9.77
C ILE A 229 5.25 -3.56 9.41
N ALA A 230 5.33 -2.95 8.23
CA ALA A 230 4.25 -2.10 7.72
C ALA A 230 2.96 -2.90 7.52
N TYR A 231 1.83 -2.21 7.59
CA TYR A 231 0.48 -2.75 7.38
C TYR A 231 0.03 -3.81 8.40
N LEU A 232 0.80 -4.06 9.46
CA LEU A 232 0.36 -4.85 10.60
C LEU A 232 -0.09 -3.94 11.75
N ASN A 233 -1.28 -4.23 12.28
CA ASN A 233 -1.81 -3.61 13.49
C ASN A 233 -1.79 -4.61 14.65
N GLY A 234 -2.01 -4.13 15.88
CA GLY A 234 -1.90 -4.98 17.08
C GLY A 234 -2.90 -6.14 17.11
N ASN A 235 -4.09 -5.99 16.51
CA ASN A 235 -5.08 -7.07 16.43
C ASN A 235 -4.58 -8.19 15.51
N THR A 236 -4.11 -7.82 14.32
CA THR A 236 -3.54 -8.76 13.35
C THR A 236 -2.32 -9.48 13.92
N ILE A 237 -1.42 -8.76 14.58
CA ILE A 237 -0.23 -9.35 15.22
C ILE A 237 -0.61 -10.38 16.27
N ASN A 238 -1.65 -10.10 17.07
CA ASN A 238 -2.14 -11.04 18.08
C ASN A 238 -2.77 -12.28 17.45
N GLU A 239 -3.57 -12.13 16.38
CA GLU A 239 -4.12 -13.28 15.64
C GLU A 239 -3.01 -14.08 14.93
N ILE A 240 -1.96 -13.43 14.43
CA ILE A 240 -0.77 -14.10 13.89
C ILE A 240 -0.15 -15.03 14.94
N ILE A 241 0.11 -14.50 16.13
CA ILE A 241 0.80 -15.28 17.17
C ILE A 241 -0.06 -16.40 17.72
N LYS A 242 -1.37 -16.16 17.84
CA LYS A 242 -2.33 -17.14 18.36
C LYS A 242 -2.44 -18.41 17.50
N ARG A 243 -2.20 -18.29 16.20
CA ARG A 243 -2.45 -19.36 15.21
C ARG A 243 -1.19 -20.04 14.69
N ARG A 244 -0.03 -19.71 15.24
CA ARG A 244 1.20 -20.45 14.95
C ARG A 244 0.99 -21.94 15.25
N VAL A 245 1.51 -22.85 14.44
CA VAL A 245 2.49 -22.66 13.35
C VAL A 245 1.83 -22.65 11.97
N TYR A 246 2.22 -21.72 11.10
CA TYR A 246 1.81 -21.62 9.68
C TYR A 246 2.61 -22.57 8.79
N ARG A 247 1.91 -23.27 7.90
CA ARG A 247 2.51 -24.23 6.94
C ARG A 247 1.92 -24.14 5.53
N ASP A 248 0.84 -23.38 5.35
CA ASP A 248 0.10 -23.27 4.10
C ASP A 248 -0.43 -21.84 3.91
N PRO A 249 -0.68 -21.40 2.66
CA PRO A 249 -1.17 -20.05 2.38
C PRO A 249 -2.56 -19.75 2.98
N GLU A 250 -3.47 -20.72 3.04
CA GLU A 250 -4.86 -20.48 3.45
C GLU A 250 -4.96 -20.14 4.94
N SER A 251 -4.12 -20.75 5.77
CA SER A 251 -4.00 -20.41 7.19
C SER A 251 -3.56 -18.95 7.41
N ILE A 252 -2.72 -18.39 6.53
CA ILE A 252 -2.33 -16.98 6.53
C ILE A 252 -3.53 -16.11 6.16
N TRP A 253 -4.22 -16.41 5.05
CA TRP A 253 -5.42 -15.67 4.64
C TRP A 253 -6.49 -15.65 5.72
N ALA A 254 -6.71 -16.78 6.41
CA ALA A 254 -7.67 -16.90 7.49
C ALA A 254 -7.36 -15.98 8.68
N VAL A 255 -6.08 -15.71 8.98
CA VAL A 255 -5.67 -14.77 10.04
C VAL A 255 -6.10 -13.36 9.69
N PHE A 256 -5.73 -12.89 8.49
CA PHE A 256 -6.03 -11.54 8.05
C PHE A 256 -7.54 -11.27 7.95
N ARG A 257 -8.32 -12.25 7.44
CA ARG A 257 -9.80 -12.13 7.41
C ARG A 257 -10.40 -11.95 8.80
N ARG A 258 -9.85 -12.61 9.83
CA ARG A 258 -10.32 -12.49 11.23
C ARG A 258 -9.91 -11.19 11.91
N SER A 259 -8.98 -10.45 11.30
CA SER A 259 -8.55 -9.13 11.74
C SER A 259 -9.15 -8.01 10.89
N ASP A 260 -10.23 -8.31 10.15
CA ASP A 260 -10.97 -7.39 9.29
C ASP A 260 -10.18 -6.83 8.09
N TYR A 261 -9.16 -7.56 7.62
CA TYR A 261 -8.43 -7.17 6.41
C TYR A 261 -9.18 -7.64 5.17
N GLY A 262 -9.49 -6.70 4.28
CA GLY A 262 -9.96 -7.02 2.95
C GLY A 262 -8.87 -7.66 2.07
N PRO A 263 -9.22 -8.24 0.90
CA PRO A 263 -8.26 -8.98 0.07
C PRO A 263 -7.04 -8.16 -0.38
N VAL A 264 -7.25 -6.90 -0.76
CA VAL A 264 -6.17 -6.00 -1.23
C VAL A 264 -5.21 -5.66 -0.08
N MET A 265 -5.75 -5.30 1.09
CA MET A 265 -4.91 -5.00 2.27
C MET A 265 -4.18 -6.24 2.79
N THR A 266 -4.83 -7.41 2.71
CA THR A 266 -4.19 -8.69 3.05
C THR A 266 -2.97 -8.94 2.17
N ARG A 267 -3.10 -8.76 0.84
CA ARG A 267 -1.97 -8.92 -0.08
C ARG A 267 -0.84 -7.95 0.21
N LEU A 268 -1.16 -6.69 0.49
CA LEU A 268 -0.15 -5.69 0.85
C LEU A 268 0.58 -6.06 2.14
N ALA A 269 -0.14 -6.46 3.17
CA ALA A 269 0.46 -6.91 4.43
C ALA A 269 1.33 -8.17 4.24
N ILE A 270 0.88 -9.13 3.42
CA ILE A 270 1.69 -10.31 3.08
C ILE A 270 2.94 -9.89 2.30
N SER A 271 2.84 -8.98 1.31
CA SER A 271 4.01 -8.46 0.58
C SER A 271 4.97 -7.70 1.50
N ALA A 272 4.46 -6.95 2.48
CA ALA A 272 5.28 -6.27 3.48
C ALA A 272 6.01 -7.27 4.40
N ILE A 273 5.36 -8.39 4.77
CA ILE A 273 6.02 -9.49 5.49
C ILE A 273 7.07 -10.17 4.60
N GLU A 274 6.73 -10.46 3.35
CA GLU A 274 7.58 -11.13 2.36
C GLU A 274 8.86 -10.34 2.08
N MET A 275 8.73 -9.02 1.93
CA MET A 275 9.84 -8.11 1.62
C MET A 275 10.44 -7.44 2.86
N GLU A 276 9.95 -7.76 4.06
CA GLU A 276 10.35 -7.17 5.34
C GLU A 276 10.27 -5.64 5.39
N VAL A 277 9.24 -5.08 4.75
CA VAL A 277 9.01 -3.64 4.70
C VAL A 277 8.68 -3.12 6.09
N SER A 278 9.46 -2.16 6.58
CA SER A 278 9.21 -1.55 7.88
C SER A 278 8.25 -0.35 7.81
N LYS A 279 7.56 -0.06 8.93
CA LYS A 279 6.77 1.18 9.06
C LYS A 279 7.62 2.41 8.78
N LYS A 280 8.85 2.44 9.31
CA LYS A 280 9.81 3.52 9.09
C LYS A 280 10.13 3.72 7.61
N GLU A 281 10.41 2.65 6.89
CA GLU A 281 10.68 2.70 5.44
C GLU A 281 9.52 3.29 4.65
N VAL A 282 8.28 2.89 4.97
CA VAL A 282 7.09 3.47 4.33
C VAL A 282 6.91 4.94 4.69
N MET A 283 7.11 5.31 5.95
CA MET A 283 7.01 6.70 6.38
C MET A 283 8.09 7.57 5.74
N ASP A 284 9.34 7.12 5.68
CA ASP A 284 10.45 7.85 5.07
C ASP A 284 10.19 8.06 3.56
N LEU A 285 9.71 7.02 2.87
CA LEU A 285 9.28 7.10 1.47
C LEU A 285 8.14 8.10 1.27
N MET A 286 7.14 8.11 2.17
CA MET A 286 6.06 9.10 2.08
C MET A 286 6.60 10.52 2.30
N LYS A 287 7.47 10.72 3.31
CA LYS A 287 8.05 12.03 3.62
C LYS A 287 8.92 12.59 2.49
N SER A 288 9.65 11.74 1.75
CA SER A 288 10.43 12.23 0.60
C SER A 288 9.51 12.83 -0.47
N TYR A 289 8.42 12.15 -0.81
CA TYR A 289 7.45 12.66 -1.78
C TYR A 289 6.56 13.81 -1.24
N GLU A 290 6.35 13.88 0.08
CA GLU A 290 5.74 15.06 0.71
C GLU A 290 6.62 16.31 0.54
N ALA A 291 7.94 16.18 0.69
CA ALA A 291 8.88 17.28 0.50
C ALA A 291 8.92 17.78 -0.96
N GLU A 292 8.61 16.89 -1.91
CA GLU A 292 8.47 17.22 -3.34
C GLU A 292 7.09 17.77 -3.72
N GLY A 293 6.15 17.90 -2.76
CA GLY A 293 4.79 18.37 -3.04
C GLY A 293 3.90 17.37 -3.78
N VAL A 294 4.32 16.10 -3.86
CA VAL A 294 3.63 15.04 -4.62
C VAL A 294 2.48 14.44 -3.81
N ILE A 295 2.61 14.43 -2.48
CA ILE A 295 1.59 13.88 -1.58
C ILE A 295 0.60 14.99 -1.16
N PRO A 296 -0.71 14.78 -1.37
CA PRO A 296 -1.76 15.70 -0.94
C PRO A 296 -1.72 16.04 0.55
N ASP A 297 -2.04 17.29 0.89
CA ASP A 297 -1.97 17.79 2.27
C ASP A 297 -2.76 16.92 3.25
N ASN A 298 -3.99 16.55 2.90
CA ASN A 298 -4.86 15.69 3.72
C ASN A 298 -4.41 14.23 3.81
N GLN A 299 -3.33 13.86 3.11
CA GLN A 299 -2.73 12.53 3.12
C GLN A 299 -1.34 12.50 3.76
N LYS A 300 -0.80 13.65 4.19
CA LYS A 300 0.53 13.71 4.79
C LYS A 300 0.65 12.84 6.04
N VAL A 301 1.84 12.34 6.33
CA VAL A 301 2.20 11.60 7.55
C VAL A 301 1.70 12.35 8.78
N GLN A 302 1.90 13.67 8.83
CA GLN A 302 1.46 14.50 9.95
C GLN A 302 -0.06 14.44 10.14
N ARG A 303 -0.87 14.42 9.07
CA ARG A 303 -2.34 14.32 9.20
C ARG A 303 -2.80 13.01 9.82
N VAL A 304 -2.07 11.92 9.61
CA VAL A 304 -2.35 10.64 10.28
C VAL A 304 -2.09 10.74 11.78
N ILE A 305 -1.04 11.46 12.18
CA ILE A 305 -0.68 11.73 13.58
C ILE A 305 -1.67 12.69 14.22
N ASP A 306 -2.03 13.77 13.53
CA ASP A 306 -3.03 14.76 13.95
C ASP A 306 -4.38 14.09 14.21
N ARG A 307 -4.82 13.23 13.29
CA ARG A 307 -6.06 12.45 13.45
C ARG A 307 -6.01 11.58 14.71
N ALA A 308 -4.90 10.87 14.94
CA ALA A 308 -4.76 10.02 16.11
C ALA A 308 -4.84 10.83 17.41
N TRP A 309 -4.23 12.02 17.44
CA TRP A 309 -4.27 12.91 18.59
C TRP A 309 -5.66 13.51 18.82
N TYR A 310 -6.29 14.01 17.75
CA TYR A 310 -7.65 14.55 17.80
C TYR A 310 -8.63 13.52 18.37
N VAL A 311 -8.61 12.29 17.85
CA VAL A 311 -9.49 11.22 18.35
C VAL A 311 -9.23 10.91 19.82
N ALA A 312 -7.98 10.94 20.27
CA ALA A 312 -7.65 10.73 21.67
C ALA A 312 -8.20 11.85 22.58
N CYS A 313 -8.09 13.11 22.15
CA CYS A 313 -8.62 14.27 22.87
C CYS A 313 -10.15 14.29 22.93
N GLU A 314 -10.84 13.99 21.84
CA GLU A 314 -12.31 13.90 21.83
C GLU A 314 -12.82 12.73 22.68
N GLY A 315 -12.04 11.64 22.78
CA GLY A 315 -12.33 10.53 23.68
C GLY A 315 -12.39 10.95 25.15
N GLU A 316 -11.55 11.89 25.61
CA GLU A 316 -11.63 12.43 26.98
C GLU A 316 -12.93 13.22 27.22
N LYS A 317 -13.54 13.75 26.15
CA LYS A 317 -14.82 14.46 26.18
C LYS A 317 -16.03 13.52 26.06
N GLY A 318 -15.80 12.20 26.03
CA GLY A 318 -16.85 11.19 25.92
C GLY A 318 -17.35 10.92 24.49
N ILE A 319 -16.69 11.48 23.47
CA ILE A 319 -17.06 11.24 22.07
C ILE A 319 -16.45 9.90 21.61
N SER A 320 -17.24 9.10 20.89
CA SER A 320 -16.77 7.81 20.41
C SER A 320 -15.63 7.99 19.38
N ALA A 321 -14.70 7.04 19.37
CA ALA A 321 -13.55 7.10 18.45
C ALA A 321 -13.99 7.09 16.97
N ARG A 322 -15.12 6.45 16.67
CA ARG A 322 -15.74 6.42 15.34
C ARG A 322 -16.25 7.80 14.93
N ASP A 323 -16.99 8.46 15.82
CA ASP A 323 -17.59 9.76 15.53
C ASP A 323 -16.52 10.85 15.42
N ALA A 324 -15.54 10.86 16.33
CA ALA A 324 -14.39 11.75 16.24
C ALA A 324 -13.62 11.55 14.92
N ASN A 325 -13.35 10.30 14.52
CA ASN A 325 -12.68 10.01 13.26
C ASN A 325 -13.49 10.48 12.04
N ASN A 326 -14.82 10.35 12.07
CA ASN A 326 -15.67 10.83 10.98
C ASN A 326 -15.64 12.35 10.88
N ARG A 327 -15.79 13.06 12.01
CA ARG A 327 -15.70 14.53 12.08
C ARG A 327 -14.38 15.06 11.57
N PHE A 328 -13.26 14.47 12.01
CA PHE A 328 -11.93 14.85 11.53
C PHE A 328 -11.81 14.77 10.01
N ARG A 329 -12.40 13.74 9.39
CA ARG A 329 -12.34 13.53 7.94
C ARG A 329 -13.26 14.44 7.15
N SER A 330 -14.36 14.93 7.73
CA SER A 330 -15.34 15.78 7.04
C SER A 330 -15.10 17.27 7.24
N GLU A 331 -14.53 17.69 8.36
CA GLU A 331 -14.47 19.10 8.78
C GLU A 331 -13.09 19.75 8.61
N ASN A 332 -12.16 19.10 7.89
CA ASN A 332 -10.77 19.55 7.69
C ASN A 332 -10.11 20.12 8.96
N ILE A 333 -10.26 19.41 10.08
CA ILE A 333 -9.93 19.91 11.41
C ILE A 333 -8.43 20.20 11.53
N GLU A 334 -8.09 21.40 12.00
CA GLU A 334 -6.74 21.73 12.44
C GLU A 334 -6.50 21.21 13.87
N VAL A 335 -5.32 20.65 14.10
CA VAL A 335 -4.97 20.01 15.36
C VAL A 335 -3.76 20.70 15.94
N GLU A 336 -3.90 21.17 17.18
CA GLU A 336 -2.76 21.69 17.93
C GLU A 336 -1.69 20.61 18.09
N LYS A 337 -0.44 21.04 17.87
CA LYS A 337 0.77 20.20 17.77
C LYS A 337 0.72 18.92 18.63
N PRO A 338 0.49 17.75 18.00
CA PRO A 338 0.49 16.47 18.72
C PRO A 338 1.82 16.19 19.43
N PRO A 339 1.80 15.50 20.59
CA PRO A 339 3.03 15.15 21.28
C PRO A 339 3.78 14.04 20.51
N MET A 340 4.93 14.39 19.92
CA MET A 340 5.81 13.45 19.21
C MET A 340 6.65 12.57 20.16
N THR A 341 6.57 12.82 21.46
CA THR A 341 7.24 12.05 22.49
C THR A 341 6.33 11.91 23.70
N ILE A 342 6.26 10.69 24.24
CA ILE A 342 5.46 10.37 25.41
C ILE A 342 6.34 9.65 26.44
N GLU A 343 6.24 10.04 27.70
CA GLU A 343 6.91 9.32 28.79
C GLU A 343 5.94 8.39 29.50
N ALA A 344 6.14 7.08 29.33
CA ALA A 344 5.32 6.05 29.96
C ALA A 344 6.00 5.46 31.20
N GLY A 345 5.25 5.23 32.28
CA GLY A 345 5.76 4.50 33.44
C GLY A 345 5.91 3.00 33.17
N LEU A 346 6.82 2.34 33.89
CA LEU A 346 7.03 0.89 33.82
C LEU A 346 6.52 0.16 35.07
N ASN A 347 5.96 -1.04 34.88
CA ASN A 347 5.68 -1.97 35.98
C ASN A 347 6.87 -2.93 36.15
N LEU A 348 7.94 -2.50 36.82
CA LEU A 348 9.10 -3.36 37.11
C LEU A 348 9.03 -3.92 38.53
N THR A 349 9.42 -5.17 38.69
CA THR A 349 9.71 -5.76 40.01
C THR A 349 10.96 -5.12 40.63
N ARG A 350 11.18 -5.33 41.93
CA ARG A 350 12.40 -4.88 42.61
C ARG A 350 13.67 -5.43 41.96
N PHE A 351 13.64 -6.68 41.49
CA PHE A 351 14.77 -7.31 40.81
C PHE A 351 15.01 -6.68 39.43
N GLU A 352 13.96 -6.57 38.60
CA GLU A 352 14.07 -5.96 37.26
C GLU A 352 14.54 -4.50 37.34
N THR A 353 14.09 -3.75 38.35
CA THR A 353 14.53 -2.37 38.59
C THR A 353 16.03 -2.29 38.85
N LYS A 354 16.63 -3.29 39.52
CA LYS A 354 18.08 -3.29 39.82
C LYS A 354 18.94 -3.52 38.57
N ILE A 355 18.47 -4.34 37.63
CA ILE A 355 19.22 -4.69 36.42
C ILE A 355 18.96 -3.74 35.26
N THR A 356 17.85 -3.00 35.29
CA THR A 356 17.48 -2.03 34.25
C THR A 356 18.43 -0.84 34.24
N LYS A 357 18.86 -0.43 33.04
CA LYS A 357 19.75 0.71 32.81
C LYS A 357 19.09 1.71 31.87
N GLU A 358 19.47 2.97 32.00
CA GLU A 358 19.08 4.02 31.06
C GLU A 358 19.71 3.80 29.68
N GLY A 359 19.01 4.24 28.63
CA GLY A 359 19.47 4.14 27.25
C GLY A 359 19.20 2.80 26.57
N LEU A 360 18.59 1.83 27.26
CA LEU A 360 18.24 0.55 26.62
C LEU A 360 17.11 0.76 25.60
N ASP A 361 17.31 0.26 24.39
CA ASP A 361 16.27 0.22 23.37
C ASP A 361 15.17 -0.75 23.75
N THR A 362 13.96 -0.40 23.33
CA THR A 362 12.75 -1.13 23.68
C THR A 362 11.86 -1.30 22.47
N ASP A 363 11.26 -2.49 22.35
CA ASP A 363 10.21 -2.72 21.36
C ASP A 363 8.85 -2.55 22.02
N LEU A 364 8.06 -1.61 21.51
CA LEU A 364 6.66 -1.48 21.86
C LEU A 364 5.82 -2.51 21.10
N TYR A 365 4.74 -2.98 21.72
CA TYR A 365 3.75 -3.83 21.07
C TYR A 365 2.43 -3.80 21.85
N VAL A 366 1.35 -4.25 21.21
CA VAL A 366 0.08 -4.51 21.91
C VAL A 366 -0.04 -5.98 22.29
N ASP A 367 -0.26 -6.25 23.58
CA ASP A 367 -0.34 -7.61 24.11
C ASP A 367 -1.69 -8.27 23.77
N LYS A 368 -1.81 -9.55 24.16
CA LYS A 368 -3.03 -10.35 23.93
C LYS A 368 -4.30 -9.82 24.63
N ASN A 369 -4.13 -8.92 25.61
CA ASN A 369 -5.22 -8.30 26.36
C ASN A 369 -5.50 -6.86 25.86
N GLY A 370 -4.90 -6.44 24.75
CA GLY A 370 -5.04 -5.09 24.21
C GLY A 370 -4.23 -4.01 24.95
N LYS A 371 -3.32 -4.39 25.84
CA LYS A 371 -2.49 -3.43 26.60
C LYS A 371 -1.23 -3.07 25.83
N ILE A 372 -0.91 -1.78 25.80
CA ILE A 372 0.37 -1.30 25.28
C ILE A 372 1.47 -1.74 26.23
N SER A 373 2.40 -2.50 25.68
CA SER A 373 3.47 -3.17 26.40
C SER A 373 4.81 -2.88 25.76
N VAL A 374 5.86 -3.15 26.50
CA VAL A 374 7.22 -3.00 26.06
C VAL A 374 8.03 -4.24 26.38
N GLN A 375 8.97 -4.58 25.49
CA GLN A 375 10.01 -5.56 25.77
C GLN A 375 11.39 -4.95 25.56
N PHE A 376 12.35 -5.33 26.41
CA PHE A 376 13.75 -4.94 26.27
C PHE A 376 14.67 -5.99 26.90
N LYS A 377 15.95 -5.95 26.55
CA LYS A 377 16.98 -6.84 27.11
C LYS A 377 17.86 -6.05 28.08
N SER A 378 18.02 -6.58 29.28
CA SER A 378 18.81 -5.98 30.35
C SER A 378 19.61 -7.09 31.03
N GLU A 379 20.94 -6.94 31.05
CA GLU A 379 21.87 -7.92 31.64
C GLU A 379 21.59 -9.37 31.22
N GLY A 380 21.39 -9.59 29.92
CA GLY A 380 21.10 -10.91 29.37
C GLY A 380 19.65 -11.37 29.51
N LYS A 381 18.84 -10.72 30.36
CA LYS A 381 17.43 -11.09 30.61
C LYS A 381 16.47 -10.27 29.76
N LYS A 382 15.45 -10.94 29.22
CA LYS A 382 14.35 -10.28 28.51
C LYS A 382 13.26 -9.88 29.50
N ILE A 383 12.98 -8.59 29.60
CA ILE A 383 11.92 -8.03 30.44
C ILE A 383 10.73 -7.68 29.54
N LYS A 384 9.51 -7.96 30.01
CA LYS A 384 8.26 -7.59 29.36
C LYS A 384 7.33 -6.99 30.37
N THR A 385 6.79 -5.81 30.09
CA THR A 385 5.92 -5.12 31.05
C THR A 385 4.92 -4.21 30.36
N ASN A 386 3.79 -3.99 31.01
CA ASN A 386 2.76 -3.07 30.52
C ASN A 386 3.16 -1.63 30.82
N LEU A 387 2.90 -0.72 29.88
CA LEU A 387 3.08 0.70 30.10
C LEU A 387 2.01 1.25 31.06
N ARG A 388 2.39 2.21 31.89
CA ARG A 388 1.47 3.06 32.68
C ARG A 388 1.37 4.41 32.00
N LEU A 389 0.17 4.70 31.50
CA LEU A 389 -0.14 5.89 30.70
C LEU A 389 -1.51 6.44 31.13
N PRO A 390 -1.72 7.77 31.06
CA PRO A 390 -3.05 8.36 31.09
C PRO A 390 -3.96 7.79 29.98
N ALA A 391 -5.27 7.82 30.18
CA ALA A 391 -6.24 7.23 29.24
C ALA A 391 -6.11 7.79 27.81
N ARG A 392 -5.97 9.11 27.66
CA ARG A 392 -5.74 9.74 26.35
C ARG A 392 -4.49 9.24 25.66
N ASP A 393 -3.37 9.15 26.37
CA ASP A 393 -2.10 8.72 25.78
C ASP A 393 -2.15 7.25 25.37
N VAL A 394 -2.93 6.41 26.08
CA VAL A 394 -3.23 5.04 25.64
C VAL A 394 -3.99 5.06 24.32
N THR A 395 -5.06 5.85 24.20
CA THR A 395 -5.83 5.96 22.95
C THR A 395 -4.96 6.46 21.82
N TYR A 396 -4.18 7.53 22.05
CA TYR A 396 -3.30 8.12 21.05
C TYR A 396 -2.25 7.12 20.56
N LEU A 397 -1.50 6.48 21.47
CA LEU A 397 -0.50 5.49 21.10
C LEU A 397 -1.13 4.26 20.44
N ARG A 398 -2.34 3.85 20.84
CA ARG A 398 -3.03 2.74 20.18
C ARG A 398 -3.32 3.08 18.72
N TYR A 399 -3.83 4.27 18.44
CA TYR A 399 -4.08 4.74 17.07
C TYR A 399 -2.81 4.86 16.24
N ILE A 400 -1.70 5.32 16.86
CA ILE A 400 -0.40 5.41 16.19
C ILE A 400 0.15 4.01 15.87
N MET A 401 0.18 3.11 16.84
CA MET A 401 0.68 1.74 16.65
C MET A 401 -0.20 0.95 15.65
N ASP A 402 -1.52 1.13 15.70
CA ASP A 402 -2.41 0.50 14.72
C ASP A 402 -2.39 1.17 13.35
N SER A 403 -1.72 2.32 13.22
CA SER A 403 -1.46 2.88 11.91
C SER A 403 -0.56 1.94 11.11
N HIS A 404 -0.79 1.90 9.80
CA HIS A 404 -0.08 0.98 8.93
C HIS A 404 1.39 1.34 8.71
N PHE A 405 1.82 2.56 9.03
CA PHE A 405 3.15 3.03 8.67
C PHE A 405 3.77 4.05 9.62
N ILE A 406 3.13 4.47 10.71
CA ILE A 406 3.82 5.34 11.69
C ILE A 406 4.64 4.42 12.63
N PRO A 407 5.97 4.46 12.59
CA PRO A 407 6.78 3.69 13.51
C PRO A 407 6.70 4.30 14.92
N VAL A 408 6.90 3.45 15.92
CA VAL A 408 7.16 3.87 17.30
C VAL A 408 8.46 3.23 17.76
N SER A 409 9.28 4.02 18.45
CA SER A 409 10.48 3.55 19.12
C SER A 409 10.43 3.93 20.59
N GLY A 410 11.12 3.19 21.43
CA GLY A 410 11.17 3.48 22.86
C GLY A 410 12.57 3.28 23.41
N SER A 411 12.97 4.14 24.33
CA SER A 411 14.20 3.97 25.11
C SER A 411 13.94 4.11 26.59
N ILE A 412 14.64 3.32 27.41
CA ILE A 412 14.55 3.40 28.86
C ILE A 412 15.17 4.71 29.33
N LYS A 413 14.43 5.45 30.17
CA LYS A 413 14.87 6.69 30.80
C LYS A 413 14.79 6.57 32.32
N LYS A 414 15.82 7.05 33.01
CA LYS A 414 15.81 7.06 34.48
C LYS A 414 14.88 8.18 34.97
N ALA A 415 14.06 7.87 35.98
CA ALA A 415 13.17 8.83 36.61
C ALA A 415 13.49 8.97 38.10
N LYS A 416 12.92 10.00 38.76
CA LYS A 416 13.06 10.20 40.22
C LYS A 416 12.68 8.95 41.03
N LYS A 417 11.69 8.19 40.54
CA LYS A 417 11.26 6.91 41.12
C LYS A 417 11.21 5.85 40.01
N GLY A 418 12.22 4.98 39.96
CA GLY A 418 12.31 3.88 39.00
C GLY A 418 12.66 4.34 37.58
N PHE A 419 12.03 3.71 36.59
CA PHE A 419 12.30 3.91 35.18
C PHE A 419 11.02 4.20 34.40
N LYS A 420 11.17 4.97 33.32
CA LYS A 420 10.16 5.22 32.31
C LYS A 420 10.65 4.75 30.95
N VAL A 421 9.74 4.67 29.99
CA VAL A 421 10.07 4.59 28.57
C VAL A 421 9.77 5.94 27.95
N LYS A 422 10.76 6.52 27.27
CA LYS A 422 10.56 7.62 26.34
C LYS A 422 10.14 7.00 25.00
N VAL A 423 8.86 7.11 24.67
CA VAL A 423 8.30 6.69 23.39
C VAL A 423 8.46 7.84 22.40
N VAL A 424 8.99 7.55 21.21
CA VAL A 424 9.09 8.49 20.09
C VAL A 424 8.19 7.99 18.97
N ILE A 425 7.38 8.90 18.44
CA ILE A 425 6.45 8.66 17.33
C ILE A 425 7.08 9.22 16.05
N GLY A 426 7.15 8.41 15.00
CA GLY A 426 7.76 8.80 13.72
C GLY A 426 9.27 8.61 13.69
#